data_AF-A0AAE4AAK7-F1
#
_entry.id   AF-A0AAE4AAK7-F1
#
_cell.length_a   1.000
_cell.length_b   1.000
_cell.length_c   1.000
_cell.angle_alpha   90.00
_cell.angle_beta   90.00
_cell.angle_gamma   90.00
#
_symmetry.space_group_name_H-M   'P 1'
#
loop_
_entity.id
_entity.type
_entity.pdbx_description
1 polymer ?
#
loop_
_entity_poly.entity_id
_entity_poly.type
_entity_poly.pdbx_seq_one_letter_code
_entity_poly.pdbx_strand_id
1 'polypeptide(L)'
;MAATDAVAAEQVRTLESDKARRIVDAMRVSVAARGAAGSTFDHVAREAGVSRGLLHYYFGTKERLLVEVVRRDCDIRIESLAAQLQDAHTADDFIGGLVRGLSELVEGDSDLVTLMFELFTLSRRNDEIAEALADLCLKMRGHLAASLAEKRDEGVLRLGAEPDAVAGVLLALADGLALRFLTEPKLDPRPTVGAAVAAARTLIADPA
;
A
#
# COMPACT_ATOMS: atom_id res chain seq x y z
N MET A 1 -15.08 -24.40 -33.59
CA MET A 1 -14.21 -25.04 -32.58
C MET A 1 -13.32 -24.02 -31.89
N ALA A 2 -12.43 -23.29 -32.58
CA ALA A 2 -11.52 -22.32 -31.94
C ALA A 2 -12.18 -21.22 -31.06
N ALA A 3 -13.38 -20.75 -31.41
CA ALA A 3 -14.09 -19.73 -30.61
C ALA A 3 -14.70 -20.28 -29.31
N THR A 4 -15.02 -21.57 -29.24
CA THR A 4 -15.63 -22.20 -28.06
C THR A 4 -14.57 -22.52 -27.00
N ASP A 5 -13.37 -22.93 -27.43
CA ASP A 5 -12.24 -23.22 -26.56
C ASP A 5 -11.67 -21.93 -25.91
N ALA A 6 -11.68 -20.82 -26.65
CA ALA A 6 -11.26 -19.51 -26.13
C ALA A 6 -12.21 -18.98 -25.03
N VAL A 7 -13.52 -19.15 -25.20
CA VAL A 7 -14.54 -18.74 -24.21
C VAL A 7 -14.46 -19.58 -22.94
N ALA A 8 -14.24 -20.89 -23.06
CA ALA A 8 -14.05 -21.78 -21.92
C ALA A 8 -12.76 -21.47 -21.15
N ALA A 9 -11.65 -21.20 -21.85
CA ALA A 9 -10.39 -20.80 -21.23
C ALA A 9 -10.49 -19.45 -20.50
N GLU A 10 -11.21 -18.48 -21.08
CA GLU A 10 -11.49 -17.19 -20.44
C GLU A 10 -12.31 -17.37 -19.16
N GLN A 11 -13.41 -18.13 -19.23
CA GLN A 11 -14.27 -18.40 -18.08
C GLN A 11 -13.52 -19.11 -16.95
N VAL A 12 -12.66 -20.10 -17.27
CA VAL A 12 -11.83 -20.78 -16.27
C VAL A 12 -10.84 -19.80 -15.63
N ARG A 13 -10.18 -18.95 -16.41
CA ARG A 13 -9.24 -17.93 -15.89
C ARG A 13 -9.95 -16.89 -15.01
N THR A 14 -11.15 -16.46 -15.37
CA THR A 14 -11.98 -15.56 -14.55
C THR A 14 -12.37 -16.23 -13.24
N LEU A 15 -12.82 -17.49 -13.27
CA LEU A 15 -13.19 -18.25 -12.07
C LEU A 15 -12.00 -18.52 -11.14
N GLU A 16 -10.82 -18.79 -11.70
CA GLU A 16 -9.55 -18.91 -10.98
C GLU A 16 -9.19 -17.58 -10.30
N SER A 17 -9.27 -16.47 -11.02
CA SER A 17 -9.04 -15.11 -10.51
C SER A 17 -10.03 -14.76 -9.39
N ASP A 18 -11.30 -15.11 -9.53
CA ASP A 18 -12.32 -14.87 -8.51
C ASP A 18 -12.08 -15.67 -7.23
N LYS A 19 -11.58 -16.90 -7.34
CA LYS A 19 -11.20 -17.71 -6.17
C LYS A 19 -9.99 -17.11 -5.46
N ALA A 20 -8.94 -16.75 -6.20
CA ALA A 20 -7.77 -16.09 -5.64
C ALA A 20 -8.15 -14.78 -4.93
N ARG A 21 -8.98 -13.94 -5.56
CA ARG A 21 -9.49 -12.69 -4.98
C ARG A 21 -10.25 -12.93 -3.67
N ARG A 22 -11.18 -13.90 -3.63
CA ARG A 22 -11.91 -14.26 -2.41
C ARG A 22 -11.00 -14.75 -1.29
N ILE A 23 -9.94 -15.48 -1.61
CA ILE A 23 -8.95 -15.94 -0.62
C ILE A 23 -8.21 -14.74 -0.02
N VAL A 24 -7.77 -13.78 -0.85
CA VAL A 24 -7.12 -12.55 -0.40
C VAL A 24 -8.08 -11.71 0.45
N ASP A 25 -9.34 -11.54 0.03
CA ASP A 25 -10.36 -10.83 0.81
C ASP A 25 -10.59 -11.48 2.18
N ALA A 26 -10.73 -12.81 2.23
CA ALA A 26 -10.90 -13.56 3.46
C ALA A 26 -9.67 -13.45 4.38
N MET A 27 -8.46 -13.46 3.81
CA MET A 27 -7.24 -13.24 4.61
C MET A 27 -7.22 -11.84 5.19
N ARG A 28 -7.53 -10.81 4.40
CA ARG A 28 -7.59 -9.42 4.84
C ARG A 28 -8.56 -9.24 6.01
N VAL A 29 -9.78 -9.78 5.88
CA VAL A 29 -10.79 -9.76 6.96
C VAL A 29 -10.29 -10.51 8.20
N SER A 30 -9.63 -11.65 8.00
CA SER A 30 -9.07 -12.41 9.12
C SER A 30 -7.97 -11.65 9.87
N VAL A 31 -7.08 -10.95 9.15
CA VAL A 31 -6.01 -10.15 9.73
C VAL A 31 -6.58 -8.99 10.52
N ALA A 32 -7.54 -8.25 9.97
CA ALA A 32 -8.22 -7.17 10.66
C ALA A 32 -8.87 -7.64 11.99
N ALA A 33 -9.47 -8.83 11.98
CA ALA A 33 -10.15 -9.36 13.16
C ALA A 33 -9.23 -10.05 14.19
N ARG A 34 -8.08 -10.61 13.77
CA ARG A 34 -7.29 -11.57 14.57
C ARG A 34 -5.77 -11.36 14.53
N GLY A 35 -5.29 -10.37 13.79
CA GLY A 35 -3.87 -10.19 13.44
C GLY A 35 -3.33 -11.27 12.49
N ALA A 36 -2.12 -11.09 11.96
CA ALA A 36 -1.51 -12.09 11.08
C ALA A 36 -1.15 -13.39 11.80
N ALA A 37 -0.84 -13.33 13.10
CA ALA A 37 -0.54 -14.51 13.91
C ALA A 37 -1.79 -15.39 14.11
N GLY A 38 -2.95 -14.79 14.38
CA GLY A 38 -4.22 -15.50 14.60
C GLY A 38 -4.92 -15.95 13.31
N SER A 39 -4.51 -15.43 12.15
CA SER A 39 -5.03 -15.81 10.85
C SER A 39 -4.43 -17.13 10.37
N THR A 40 -5.26 -18.15 10.16
CA THR A 40 -4.82 -19.48 9.70
C THR A 40 -5.48 -19.86 8.38
N PHE A 41 -4.82 -20.69 7.58
CA PHE A 41 -5.40 -21.22 6.34
C PHE A 41 -6.74 -21.93 6.55
N ASP A 42 -6.97 -22.58 7.69
CA ASP A 42 -8.26 -23.22 7.98
C ASP A 42 -9.39 -22.21 8.16
N HIS A 43 -9.09 -21.08 8.82
CA HIS A 43 -10.06 -20.00 8.97
C HIS A 43 -10.34 -19.33 7.62
N VAL A 44 -9.29 -19.00 6.88
CA VAL A 44 -9.39 -18.31 5.58
C VAL A 44 -10.10 -19.18 4.55
N ALA A 45 -9.82 -20.48 4.51
CA ALA A 45 -10.49 -21.40 3.60
C ALA A 45 -12.00 -21.46 3.84
N ARG A 46 -12.40 -21.48 5.12
CA ARG A 46 -13.82 -21.47 5.52
C ARG A 46 -14.50 -20.16 5.12
N GLU A 47 -13.87 -19.04 5.41
CA GLU A 47 -14.39 -17.70 5.11
C GLU A 47 -14.49 -17.47 3.60
N ALA A 48 -13.46 -17.86 2.84
CA ALA A 48 -13.45 -17.76 1.39
C ALA A 48 -14.36 -18.78 0.70
N GLY A 49 -14.89 -19.79 1.41
CA GLY A 49 -15.70 -20.86 0.82
C GLY A 49 -14.92 -21.73 -0.16
N VAL A 50 -13.67 -22.10 0.20
CA VAL A 50 -12.78 -22.92 -0.64
C VAL A 50 -12.10 -24.01 0.20
N SER A 51 -11.43 -24.97 -0.46
CA SER A 51 -10.64 -25.98 0.25
C SER A 51 -9.28 -25.43 0.67
N ARG A 52 -8.72 -25.95 1.78
CA ARG A 52 -7.34 -25.63 2.20
C ARG A 52 -6.29 -25.92 1.12
N GLY A 53 -6.49 -27.01 0.37
CA GLY A 53 -5.61 -27.36 -0.75
C GLY A 53 -5.56 -26.27 -1.82
N LEU A 54 -6.65 -25.53 -2.03
CA LEU A 54 -6.69 -24.43 -2.99
C LEU A 54 -5.86 -23.22 -2.53
N LEU A 55 -5.78 -22.94 -1.23
CA LEU A 55 -4.91 -21.89 -0.69
C LEU A 55 -3.45 -22.24 -0.92
N HIS A 56 -3.06 -23.49 -0.65
CA HIS A 56 -1.70 -23.96 -0.92
C HIS A 56 -1.38 -23.94 -2.42
N TYR A 57 -2.35 -24.27 -3.28
CA TYR A 57 -2.19 -24.19 -4.73
C TYR A 57 -1.90 -22.76 -5.21
N TYR A 58 -2.69 -21.77 -4.78
CA TYR A 58 -2.51 -20.38 -5.24
C TYR A 58 -1.35 -19.66 -4.57
N PHE A 59 -1.18 -19.84 -3.25
CA PHE A 59 -0.29 -18.98 -2.46
C PHE A 59 0.86 -19.74 -1.82
N GLY A 60 0.81 -21.08 -1.75
CA GLY A 60 1.85 -21.89 -1.12
C GLY A 60 1.85 -21.81 0.41
N THR A 61 2.20 -20.64 0.96
CA THR A 61 2.35 -20.38 2.40
C THR A 61 1.43 -19.27 2.88
N LYS A 62 1.22 -19.19 4.20
CA LYS A 62 0.44 -18.11 4.81
C LYS A 62 1.13 -16.76 4.59
N GLU A 63 2.44 -16.74 4.68
CA GLU A 63 3.28 -15.57 4.55
C GLU A 63 3.18 -14.97 3.14
N ARG A 64 3.19 -15.81 2.09
CA ARG A 64 2.91 -15.37 0.72
C ARG A 64 1.51 -14.79 0.58
N LEU A 65 0.50 -15.42 1.18
CA LEU A 65 -0.87 -14.87 1.15
C LEU A 65 -0.96 -13.51 1.89
N LEU A 66 -0.23 -13.32 2.99
CA LEU A 66 -0.12 -12.02 3.67
C LEU A 66 0.52 -10.95 2.77
N VAL A 67 1.59 -11.32 2.05
CA VAL A 67 2.22 -10.44 1.06
C VAL A 67 1.22 -10.03 -0.02
N GLU A 68 0.39 -10.94 -0.53
CA GLU A 68 -0.62 -10.60 -1.53
C GLU A 68 -1.73 -9.68 -0.98
N VAL A 69 -2.10 -9.82 0.29
CA VAL A 69 -3.01 -8.86 0.96
C VAL A 69 -2.39 -7.47 0.97
N VAL A 70 -1.14 -7.35 1.43
CA VAL A 70 -0.45 -6.06 1.47
C VAL A 70 -0.25 -5.48 0.08
N ARG A 71 0.13 -6.30 -0.91
CA ARG A 71 0.29 -5.87 -2.29
C ARG A 71 -0.99 -5.23 -2.82
N ARG A 72 -2.13 -5.88 -2.63
CA ARG A 72 -3.41 -5.35 -3.08
C ARG A 72 -3.77 -4.03 -2.38
N ASP A 73 -3.55 -3.95 -1.07
CA ASP A 73 -3.84 -2.73 -0.30
C ASP A 73 -2.87 -1.58 -0.65
N CYS A 74 -1.62 -1.89 -1.00
CA CYS A 74 -0.67 -0.93 -1.57
C CYS A 74 -1.12 -0.45 -2.94
N ASP A 75 -1.61 -1.32 -3.81
CA ASP A 75 -2.06 -0.96 -5.16
C ASP A 75 -3.26 -0.01 -5.11
N ILE A 76 -4.26 -0.29 -4.27
CA ILE A 76 -5.40 0.59 -4.03
C ILE A 76 -4.95 1.97 -3.53
N ARG A 77 -3.96 2.01 -2.64
CA ARG A 77 -3.41 3.27 -2.11
C ARG A 77 -2.63 4.04 -3.15
N ILE A 78 -1.83 3.36 -3.96
CA ILE A 78 -1.10 3.99 -5.07
C ILE A 78 -2.09 4.67 -6.00
N GLU A 79 -3.18 3.99 -6.37
CA GLU A 79 -4.23 4.54 -7.22
C GLU A 79 -4.92 5.74 -6.55
N SER A 80 -5.30 5.64 -5.26
CA SER A 80 -5.91 6.74 -4.51
C SER A 80 -4.99 7.96 -4.45
N LEU A 81 -3.72 7.75 -4.09
CA LEU A 81 -2.74 8.82 -3.97
C LEU A 81 -2.45 9.46 -5.32
N ALA A 82 -2.28 8.66 -6.38
CA ALA A 82 -2.09 9.18 -7.74
C ALA A 82 -3.27 10.08 -8.15
N ALA A 83 -4.51 9.65 -7.91
CA ALA A 83 -5.69 10.46 -8.18
C ALA A 83 -5.72 11.77 -7.37
N GLN A 84 -5.29 11.74 -6.11
CA GLN A 84 -5.21 12.93 -5.26
C GLN A 84 -4.13 13.95 -5.69
N LEU A 85 -3.08 13.48 -6.38
CA LEU A 85 -1.95 14.30 -6.82
C LEU A 85 -2.07 14.78 -8.28
N GLN A 86 -2.89 14.10 -9.10
CA GLN A 86 -3.03 14.38 -10.53
C GLN A 86 -3.42 15.83 -10.81
N ASP A 87 -4.38 16.37 -10.05
CA ASP A 87 -4.92 17.72 -10.26
C ASP A 87 -4.20 18.78 -9.42
N ALA A 88 -3.00 18.48 -8.92
CA ALA A 88 -2.19 19.47 -8.22
C ALA A 88 -1.65 20.53 -9.20
N HIS A 89 -1.90 21.80 -8.87
CA HIS A 89 -1.45 22.96 -9.66
C HIS A 89 -0.47 23.87 -8.89
N THR A 90 -0.28 23.59 -7.60
CA THR A 90 0.67 24.27 -6.71
C THR A 90 1.35 23.26 -5.79
N ALA A 91 2.43 23.67 -5.14
CA ALA A 91 3.04 22.89 -4.07
C ALA A 91 2.07 22.63 -2.91
N ASP A 92 1.18 23.58 -2.63
CA ASP A 92 0.15 23.48 -1.59
C ASP A 92 -0.88 22.40 -1.92
N ASP A 93 -1.31 22.31 -3.18
CA ASP A 93 -2.23 21.27 -3.63
C ASP A 93 -1.59 19.89 -3.51
N PHE A 94 -0.34 19.77 -3.95
CA PHE A 94 0.41 18.52 -3.90
C PHE A 94 0.62 18.05 -2.46
N ILE A 95 1.09 18.93 -1.57
CA ILE A 95 1.26 18.63 -0.15
C ILE A 95 -0.09 18.33 0.51
N GLY A 96 -1.15 19.05 0.13
CA GLY A 96 -2.52 18.75 0.56
C GLY A 96 -2.97 17.34 0.16
N GLY A 97 -2.59 16.88 -1.03
CA GLY A 97 -2.79 15.50 -1.49
C GLY A 97 -2.04 14.50 -0.61
N LEU A 98 -0.77 14.73 -0.32
CA LEU A 98 0.02 13.88 0.59
C LEU A 98 -0.59 13.80 2.00
N VAL A 99 -1.09 14.93 2.52
CA VAL A 99 -1.75 14.97 3.84
C VAL A 99 -3.05 14.16 3.81
N ARG A 100 -3.86 14.26 2.75
CA ARG A 100 -5.06 13.42 2.59
C ARG A 100 -4.71 11.94 2.54
N GLY A 101 -3.69 11.55 1.77
CA GLY A 101 -3.20 10.18 1.72
C GLY A 101 -2.73 9.65 3.09
N LEU A 102 -2.03 10.49 3.88
CA LEU A 102 -1.66 10.14 5.25
C LEU A 102 -2.89 9.96 6.16
N SER A 103 -3.88 10.84 6.06
CA SER A 103 -5.13 10.71 6.82
C SER A 103 -5.87 9.42 6.46
N GLU A 104 -5.97 9.07 5.18
CA GLU A 104 -6.57 7.80 4.73
C GLU A 104 -5.81 6.58 5.28
N LEU A 105 -4.48 6.64 5.32
CA LEU A 105 -3.63 5.60 5.89
C LEU A 105 -3.87 5.40 7.40
N VAL A 106 -4.13 6.48 8.14
CA VAL A 106 -4.22 6.45 9.62
C VAL A 106 -5.66 6.22 10.09
N GLU A 107 -6.64 6.88 9.49
CA GLU A 107 -8.05 6.84 9.91
C GLU A 107 -8.83 5.71 9.24
N GLY A 108 -8.53 5.40 7.98
CA GLY A 108 -9.28 4.46 7.16
C GLY A 108 -8.77 3.03 7.20
N ASP A 109 -7.46 2.83 7.40
CA ASP A 109 -6.82 1.51 7.24
C ASP A 109 -5.54 1.36 8.08
N SER A 110 -5.70 1.53 9.40
CA SER A 110 -4.68 1.24 10.41
C SER A 110 -4.25 -0.24 10.41
N ASP A 111 -5.09 -1.12 9.88
CA ASP A 111 -4.79 -2.54 9.69
C ASP A 111 -3.66 -2.76 8.68
N LEU A 112 -3.61 -2.00 7.56
CA LEU A 112 -2.44 -2.07 6.68
C LEU A 112 -1.16 -1.66 7.42
N VAL A 113 -1.19 -0.54 8.16
CA VAL A 113 -0.01 -0.04 8.87
C VAL A 113 0.50 -1.13 9.82
N THR A 114 -0.40 -1.73 10.58
CA THR A 114 -0.09 -2.84 11.50
C THR A 114 0.50 -4.03 10.75
N LEU A 115 -0.14 -4.46 9.66
CA LEU A 115 0.30 -5.61 8.86
C LEU A 115 1.65 -5.37 8.17
N MET A 116 1.92 -4.14 7.72
CA MET A 116 3.22 -3.72 7.18
C MET A 116 4.33 -3.88 8.23
N PHE A 117 4.09 -3.48 9.48
CA PHE A 117 5.05 -3.67 10.57
C PHE A 117 5.24 -5.14 10.97
N GLU A 118 4.17 -5.95 10.91
CA GLU A 118 4.26 -7.40 11.09
C GLU A 118 5.12 -8.05 9.98
N LEU A 119 4.89 -7.70 8.72
CA LEU A 119 5.72 -8.16 7.58
C LEU A 119 7.17 -7.69 7.71
N PHE A 120 7.41 -6.44 8.12
CA PHE A 120 8.76 -5.95 8.40
C PHE A 120 9.47 -6.85 9.41
N THR A 121 8.79 -7.24 10.49
CA THR A 121 9.36 -8.14 11.50
C THR A 121 9.62 -9.54 10.93
N LEU A 122 8.69 -10.08 10.14
CA LEU A 122 8.83 -11.40 9.51
C LEU A 122 9.97 -11.44 8.48
N SER A 123 10.16 -10.36 7.70
CA SER A 123 11.22 -10.26 6.69
C SER A 123 12.63 -10.40 7.26
N ARG A 124 12.83 -10.09 8.56
CA ARG A 124 14.13 -10.22 9.23
C ARG A 124 14.64 -11.66 9.30
N ARG A 125 13.79 -12.65 9.05
CA ARG A 125 14.10 -14.08 9.16
C ARG A 125 13.63 -14.88 7.94
N ASN A 126 13.10 -14.22 6.92
CA ASN A 126 12.54 -14.87 5.74
C ASN A 126 12.86 -14.02 4.49
N ASP A 127 13.80 -14.51 3.69
CA ASP A 127 14.33 -13.81 2.51
C ASP A 127 13.24 -13.55 1.46
N GLU A 128 12.30 -14.48 1.28
CA GLU A 128 11.19 -14.31 0.35
C GLU A 128 10.26 -13.16 0.75
N ILE A 129 9.96 -13.02 2.05
CA ILE A 129 9.17 -11.89 2.55
C ILE A 129 9.98 -10.59 2.44
N ALA A 130 11.29 -10.65 2.64
CA ALA A 130 12.17 -9.49 2.51
C ALA A 130 12.20 -8.96 1.07
N GLU A 131 12.33 -9.85 0.08
CA GLU A 131 12.25 -9.51 -1.34
C GLU A 131 10.88 -8.89 -1.67
N ALA A 132 9.79 -9.54 -1.26
CA ALA A 132 8.46 -9.04 -1.53
C ALA A 132 8.18 -7.67 -0.89
N LEU A 133 8.62 -7.45 0.36
CA LEU A 133 8.48 -6.17 1.04
C LEU A 133 9.32 -5.09 0.36
N ALA A 134 10.53 -5.42 -0.07
CA ALA A 134 11.39 -4.50 -0.82
C ALA A 134 10.72 -4.07 -2.13
N ASP A 135 10.15 -5.02 -2.88
CA ASP A 135 9.41 -4.73 -4.12
C ASP A 135 8.21 -3.80 -3.89
N LEU A 136 7.47 -4.00 -2.80
CA LEU A 136 6.36 -3.13 -2.43
C LEU A 136 6.82 -1.70 -2.09
N CYS A 137 7.87 -1.56 -1.29
CA CYS A 137 8.45 -0.26 -0.97
C CYS A 137 9.00 0.44 -2.23
N LEU A 138 9.67 -0.29 -3.11
CA LEU A 138 10.18 0.22 -4.38
C LEU A 138 9.05 0.68 -5.30
N LYS A 139 7.96 -0.10 -5.39
CA LYS A 139 6.78 0.26 -6.18
C LYS A 139 6.15 1.56 -5.67
N MET A 140 5.86 1.66 -4.37
CA MET A 140 5.26 2.87 -3.78
C MET A 140 6.16 4.10 -4.01
N ARG A 141 7.47 3.98 -3.75
CA ARG A 141 8.42 5.06 -4.00
C ARG A 141 8.49 5.46 -5.47
N GLY A 142 8.52 4.50 -6.38
CA GLY A 142 8.54 4.75 -7.81
C GLY A 142 7.31 5.52 -8.29
N HIS A 143 6.11 5.17 -7.79
CA HIS A 143 4.89 5.89 -8.13
C HIS A 143 4.91 7.34 -7.63
N LEU A 144 5.28 7.58 -6.37
CA LEU A 144 5.37 8.95 -5.85
C LEU A 144 6.47 9.76 -6.56
N ALA A 145 7.62 9.14 -6.86
CA ALA A 145 8.70 9.77 -7.60
C ALA A 145 8.27 10.16 -9.02
N ALA A 146 7.47 9.32 -9.69
CA ALA A 146 6.92 9.62 -11.00
C ALA A 146 5.98 10.83 -10.95
N SER A 147 5.05 10.89 -9.99
CA SER A 147 4.16 12.06 -9.82
C SER A 147 4.93 13.35 -9.50
N LEU A 148 5.99 13.26 -8.68
CA LEU A 148 6.87 14.40 -8.41
C LEU A 148 7.62 14.88 -9.67
N ALA A 149 8.14 13.94 -10.46
CA ALA A 149 8.85 14.25 -11.71
C ALA A 149 7.91 14.87 -12.75
N GLU A 150 6.72 14.31 -12.92
CA GLU A 150 5.67 14.84 -13.80
C GLU A 150 5.32 16.28 -13.43
N LYS A 151 5.02 16.55 -12.16
CA LYS A 151 4.67 17.90 -11.71
C LYS A 151 5.83 18.88 -11.77
N ARG A 152 7.07 18.41 -11.64
CA ARG A 152 8.26 19.23 -11.91
C ARG A 152 8.35 19.58 -13.40
N ASP A 153 8.15 18.62 -14.28
CA ASP A 153 8.30 18.77 -15.72
C ASP A 153 7.16 19.62 -16.32
N GLU A 154 5.97 19.60 -15.71
CA GLU A 154 4.86 20.53 -15.97
C GLU A 154 5.14 21.97 -15.50
N GLY A 155 6.21 22.17 -14.72
CA GLY A 155 6.51 23.46 -14.10
C GLY A 155 5.56 23.82 -12.96
N VAL A 156 4.93 22.84 -12.32
CA VAL A 156 4.08 23.03 -11.13
C VAL A 156 4.92 23.02 -9.85
N LEU A 157 5.98 22.21 -9.80
CA LEU A 157 6.82 22.05 -8.61
C LEU A 157 8.28 22.35 -8.90
N ARG A 158 8.94 22.98 -7.93
CA ARG A 158 10.38 22.97 -7.77
C ARG A 158 10.76 21.99 -6.66
N LEU A 159 11.59 21.00 -7.00
CA LEU A 159 12.08 20.01 -6.04
C LEU A 159 13.44 20.41 -5.46
N GLY A 160 13.66 20.13 -4.18
CA GLY A 160 14.93 20.38 -3.50
C GLY A 160 16.02 19.33 -3.76
N ALA A 161 15.65 18.19 -4.36
CA ALA A 161 16.54 17.09 -4.72
C ALA A 161 15.91 16.27 -5.87
N GLU A 162 16.57 15.20 -6.28
CA GLU A 162 16.02 14.25 -7.27
C GLU A 162 14.67 13.65 -6.82
N PRO A 163 13.70 13.45 -7.72
CA PRO A 163 12.35 12.98 -7.39
C PRO A 163 12.32 11.71 -6.54
N ASP A 164 13.17 10.72 -6.82
CA ASP A 164 13.24 9.46 -6.04
C ASP A 164 13.68 9.70 -4.59
N ALA A 165 14.64 10.59 -4.37
CA ALA A 165 15.11 10.94 -3.04
C ALA A 165 14.04 11.72 -2.25
N VAL A 166 13.36 12.66 -2.92
CA VAL A 166 12.24 13.40 -2.32
C VAL A 166 11.11 12.44 -1.94
N ALA A 167 10.72 11.54 -2.85
CA ALA A 167 9.70 10.52 -2.58
C ALA A 167 10.09 9.64 -1.38
N GLY A 168 11.34 9.18 -1.31
CA GLY A 168 11.84 8.38 -0.21
C GLY A 168 11.73 9.08 1.15
N VAL A 169 12.07 10.38 1.23
CA VAL A 169 11.97 11.15 2.48
C VAL A 169 10.51 11.39 2.88
N LEU A 170 9.64 11.70 1.91
CA LEU A 170 8.22 11.91 2.19
C LEU A 170 7.52 10.63 2.67
N LEU A 171 7.84 9.48 2.06
CA LEU A 171 7.33 8.19 2.52
C LEU A 171 7.85 7.83 3.91
N ALA A 172 9.15 8.03 4.18
CA ALA A 172 9.70 7.80 5.52
C ALA A 172 9.04 8.69 6.59
N LEU A 173 8.71 9.94 6.23
CA LEU A 173 7.96 10.84 7.10
C LEU A 173 6.54 10.34 7.33
N ALA A 174 5.83 9.91 6.28
CA ALA A 174 4.48 9.35 6.38
C ALA A 174 4.45 8.06 7.23
N ASP A 175 5.38 7.12 7.00
CA ASP A 175 5.50 5.88 7.76
C ASP A 175 5.75 6.15 9.25
N GLY A 176 6.65 7.09 9.56
CA GLY A 176 6.96 7.49 10.93
C GLY A 176 5.78 8.14 11.65
N LEU A 177 4.97 8.94 10.94
CA LEU A 177 3.76 9.55 11.47
C LEU A 177 2.66 8.51 11.69
N ALA A 178 2.45 7.61 10.72
CA ALA A 178 1.48 6.54 10.82
C ALA A 178 1.77 5.63 12.02
N LEU A 179 3.05 5.23 12.19
CA LEU A 179 3.48 4.48 13.37
C LEU A 179 3.22 5.27 14.66
N ARG A 180 3.57 6.56 14.70
CA ARG A 180 3.37 7.40 15.88
C ARG A 180 1.91 7.44 16.29
N PHE A 181 0.99 7.72 15.36
CA PHE A 181 -0.43 7.82 15.68
C PHE A 181 -1.04 6.48 16.06
N LEU A 182 -0.54 5.37 15.51
CA LEU A 182 -0.91 4.04 15.97
C LEU A 182 -0.46 3.77 17.41
N THR A 183 0.75 4.21 17.78
CA THR A 183 1.31 4.01 19.13
C THR A 183 0.78 5.01 20.16
N GLU A 184 0.36 6.19 19.74
CA GLU A 184 -0.11 7.29 20.58
C GLU A 184 -1.52 7.74 20.17
N PRO A 185 -2.57 6.90 20.33
CA PRO A 185 -3.90 7.17 19.78
C PRO A 185 -4.63 8.37 20.42
N LYS A 186 -4.11 8.92 21.52
CA LYS A 186 -4.64 10.12 22.18
C LYS A 186 -3.90 11.40 21.79
N LEU A 187 -2.85 11.29 20.99
CA LEU A 187 -2.08 12.44 20.51
C LEU A 187 -2.94 13.25 19.55
N ASP A 188 -2.96 14.58 19.74
CA ASP A 188 -3.51 15.48 18.72
C ASP A 188 -2.58 15.49 17.50
N PRO A 189 -3.04 15.04 16.31
CA PRO A 189 -2.16 14.94 15.15
C PRO A 189 -1.78 16.31 14.58
N ARG A 190 -2.59 17.36 14.81
CA ARG A 190 -2.48 18.65 14.10
C ARG A 190 -1.11 19.32 14.23
N PRO A 191 -0.50 19.46 15.42
CA PRO A 191 0.80 20.11 15.54
C PRO A 191 1.91 19.33 14.82
N THR A 192 1.87 17.99 14.92
CA THR A 192 2.88 17.11 14.32
C THR A 192 2.75 17.09 12.79
N VAL A 193 1.53 17.00 12.26
CA VAL A 193 1.26 17.11 10.82
C VAL A 193 1.65 18.49 10.29
N GLY A 194 1.38 19.57 11.03
CA GLY A 194 1.82 20.91 10.65
C GLY A 194 3.34 21.03 10.52
N ALA A 195 4.11 20.44 11.44
CA ALA A 195 5.57 20.37 11.35
C ALA A 195 6.04 19.52 10.15
N ALA A 196 5.35 18.41 9.87
CA ALA A 196 5.62 17.57 8.70
C ALA A 196 5.38 18.30 7.38
N VAL A 197 4.29 19.08 7.29
CA VAL A 197 4.01 19.97 6.15
C VAL A 197 5.12 21.00 5.96
N ALA A 198 5.57 21.63 7.05
CA ALA A 198 6.68 22.59 6.98
C ALA A 198 7.98 21.93 6.47
N ALA A 199 8.27 20.69 6.90
CA ALA A 199 9.40 19.94 6.39
C ALA A 199 9.23 19.58 4.89
N ALA A 200 8.05 19.12 4.47
CA ALA A 200 7.75 18.82 3.07
C ALA A 200 7.95 20.04 2.16
N ARG A 201 7.58 21.25 2.62
CA ARG A 201 7.79 22.51 1.89
C ARG A 201 9.26 22.85 1.61
N THR A 202 10.20 22.29 2.37
CA THR A 202 11.62 22.47 2.09
C THR A 202 12.08 21.65 0.89
N LEU A 203 11.37 20.56 0.58
CA LEU A 203 11.64 19.64 -0.52
C LEU A 203 10.77 19.90 -1.75
N ILE A 204 9.56 20.45 -1.55
CA ILE A 204 8.59 20.77 -2.59
C ILE A 204 8.16 22.23 -2.44
N ALA A 205 8.39 23.05 -3.46
CA ALA A 205 7.98 24.45 -3.47
C ALA A 205 7.36 24.83 -4.82
N ASP A 206 6.67 25.96 -4.86
CA ASP A 206 6.22 26.54 -6.13
C ASP A 206 7.44 26.94 -7.00
N PRO A 207 7.25 27.03 -8.33
CA PRO A 207 8.25 27.60 -9.22
C PRO A 207 8.49 29.07 -8.87
N ALA A 208 9.72 29.54 -9.08
CA ALA A 208 10.10 30.94 -8.82
C ALA A 208 9.44 31.93 -9.79
#